data_AF-A0A927M7L3-F1
#
_entry.id   AF-A0A927M7L3-F1
#
_cell.length_a   1.000
_cell.length_b   1.000
_cell.length_c   1.000
_cell.angle_alpha   90.00
_cell.angle_beta   90.00
_cell.angle_gamma   90.00
#
_symmetry.space_group_name_H-M   'P 1'
#
loop_
_entity.id
_entity.type
_entity.pdbx_description
1 polymer ?
#
loop_
_entity_poly.entity_id
_entity_poly.type
_entity_poly.pdbx_seq_one_letter_code
_entity_poly.pdbx_strand_id
1 'polypeptide(L)'
;MRWENLSSAPPDTGSPSGAASAAPPLPLALPGAVVRTFDTPAFAGMTFYEVQAKSILNRVPGTSRVPFEWTINPYRGCSHACAYCLAGETEILLADGGTRPLARLRVGDQIYGTVAQGNHRRYVRTEVLAHWSTVKPAYRITLEDGTELTASGDHRFLTPRGWKHVVSSPPGDAPRPYLALTDSLVGTGRSTATTDARPGGPDGRLDGTILGSRAALRIRGIEPLDGELRLYDITTGTGDFIANGVVSHNCFARNTHTYLDLDAGRDFDSKVIVKVNAGEVVRRELAAPKWRGEHVAMGTNVDCYQRAEGRYRLMPPILTALRDFANPFSILTKGTLILRDLPLLRQAATVTRVSVSLSVGFVDEPMWRSVESGTPSPRRRLDAVRQLTDAGFQVGVLMAPILPGLTDTEESIEATVAAIAAAGAVSVTPLPLHLRPGARQWYAAWLAREFPRLVPRYRALFGTGSYLPQAYQREVTARVRMAARRHGLHRAGSGEARQVTPTDVPAPVVEQLTLL
;
A
#
# COMPACT_ATOMS: atom_id res chain seq x y z
N MET A 1 -11.90 4.65 9.08
CA MET A 1 -11.20 5.74 9.80
C MET A 1 -11.96 7.02 9.48
N ARG A 2 -12.33 7.83 10.47
CA ARG A 2 -13.00 9.14 10.28
C ARG A 2 -11.97 10.27 10.24
N TRP A 3 -12.33 11.40 9.65
CA TRP A 3 -11.37 12.35 9.04
C TRP A 3 -11.23 13.71 9.74
N GLU A 4 -11.99 13.98 10.80
CA GLU A 4 -12.13 15.33 11.41
C GLU A 4 -10.98 15.76 12.36
N ASN A 5 -9.91 14.95 12.45
CA ASN A 5 -8.95 14.98 13.56
C ASN A 5 -7.58 15.66 13.26
N LEU A 6 -7.55 16.77 12.52
CA LEU A 6 -6.38 17.67 12.38
C LEU A 6 -6.74 19.11 12.79
N SER A 7 -5.82 19.87 13.41
CA SER A 7 -6.08 21.25 13.91
C SER A 7 -5.03 22.25 13.44
N SER A 8 -5.49 23.46 13.15
CA SER A 8 -4.67 24.66 12.99
C SER A 8 -4.42 25.37 14.32
N ALA A 9 -3.21 25.88 14.51
CA ALA A 9 -2.84 26.94 15.45
C ALA A 9 -1.74 27.80 14.79
N PRO A 10 -1.62 29.10 15.11
CA PRO A 10 -0.84 30.05 14.31
C PRO A 10 0.69 29.95 14.55
N PRO A 11 1.52 30.35 13.56
CA PRO A 11 2.97 30.41 13.71
C PRO A 11 3.40 31.72 14.40
N ASP A 12 4.32 31.60 15.36
CA ASP A 12 5.04 32.75 15.90
C ASP A 12 6.23 33.12 15.01
N THR A 13 6.65 34.39 15.05
CA THR A 13 7.45 35.00 13.97
C THR A 13 8.97 34.90 14.13
N GLY A 14 9.68 34.58 13.04
CA GLY A 14 11.14 34.59 12.97
C GLY A 14 11.66 34.35 11.54
N SER A 15 12.24 35.38 10.92
CA SER A 15 12.71 35.38 9.51
C SER A 15 14.21 35.03 9.36
N PRO A 16 14.70 34.68 8.15
CA PRO A 16 15.68 33.59 8.01
C PRO A 16 17.04 33.99 7.41
N SER A 17 17.96 33.02 7.31
CA SER A 17 19.00 33.01 6.26
C SER A 17 19.31 31.57 5.80
N GLY A 18 19.67 31.42 4.51
CA GLY A 18 19.99 30.12 3.87
C GLY A 18 18.93 29.66 2.86
N ALA A 19 19.15 29.95 1.58
CA ALA A 19 18.23 29.56 0.51
C ALA A 19 18.35 28.08 0.13
N ALA A 20 17.44 27.24 0.66
CA ALA A 20 17.22 25.89 0.16
C ALA A 20 16.34 25.90 -1.10
N SER A 21 16.40 24.82 -1.90
CA SER A 21 15.45 24.57 -2.99
C SER A 21 14.01 24.75 -2.51
N ALA A 22 13.18 25.47 -3.29
CA ALA A 22 11.80 25.79 -2.92
C ALA A 22 11.03 24.53 -2.48
N ALA A 23 10.54 24.53 -1.24
CA ALA A 23 9.80 23.41 -0.70
C ALA A 23 8.54 23.16 -1.54
N PRO A 24 8.20 21.90 -1.88
CA PRO A 24 7.01 21.62 -2.68
C PRO A 24 5.76 22.08 -1.92
N PRO A 25 4.74 22.63 -2.62
CA PRO A 25 3.59 23.25 -1.99
C PRO A 25 2.81 22.28 -1.10
N LEU A 26 2.21 22.84 -0.05
CA LEU A 26 1.42 22.11 0.93
C LEU A 26 0.08 21.65 0.33
N PRO A 27 -0.33 20.39 0.55
CA PRO A 27 -1.69 19.92 0.25
C PRO A 27 -2.71 20.69 1.10
N LEU A 28 -3.84 21.09 0.51
CA LEU A 28 -4.83 21.94 1.17
C LEU A 28 -5.51 21.24 2.37
N ALA A 29 -5.71 19.92 2.28
CA ALA A 29 -6.19 19.06 3.37
C ALA A 29 -5.13 18.74 4.45
N LEU A 30 -3.90 19.28 4.33
CA LEU A 30 -2.87 19.29 5.37
C LEU A 30 -2.51 20.73 5.80
N PRO A 31 -3.49 21.55 6.22
CA PRO A 31 -3.24 22.94 6.57
C PRO A 31 -2.31 23.04 7.78
N GLY A 32 -1.28 23.88 7.67
CA GLY A 32 -0.26 24.05 8.73
C GLY A 32 0.73 22.89 8.88
N ALA A 33 0.78 21.93 7.93
CA ALA A 33 1.84 20.94 7.94
C ALA A 33 3.20 21.56 7.58
N VAL A 34 4.29 20.97 8.05
CA VAL A 34 5.66 21.35 7.67
C VAL A 34 6.19 20.36 6.63
N VAL A 35 6.63 20.88 5.49
CA VAL A 35 7.20 20.06 4.41
C VAL A 35 8.69 19.86 4.67
N ARG A 36 9.16 18.61 4.62
CA ARG A 36 10.60 18.31 4.60
C ARG A 36 10.98 17.39 3.45
N THR A 37 12.20 17.58 2.96
CA THR A 37 12.94 16.66 2.10
C THR A 37 14.27 16.37 2.79
N PHE A 38 14.90 15.22 2.50
CA PHE A 38 16.19 14.85 3.08
C PHE A 38 17.15 14.37 2.00
N ASP A 39 18.26 15.09 1.84
CA ASP A 39 19.30 14.80 0.86
C ASP A 39 20.21 13.65 1.34
N THR A 40 19.63 12.46 1.44
CA THR A 40 20.34 11.23 1.81
C THR A 40 19.89 10.09 0.88
N PRO A 41 20.77 9.14 0.52
CA PRO A 41 20.39 8.04 -0.38
C PRO A 41 19.20 7.20 0.09
N ALA A 42 18.95 7.13 1.40
CA ALA A 42 17.83 6.39 1.99
C ALA A 42 16.45 7.06 1.81
N PHE A 43 16.43 8.35 1.49
CA PHE A 43 15.23 9.20 1.34
C PHE A 43 15.23 10.04 0.05
N ALA A 44 16.13 9.73 -0.89
CA ALA A 44 16.24 10.46 -2.16
C ALA A 44 14.90 10.46 -2.91
N GLY A 45 14.45 11.65 -3.34
CA GLY A 45 13.15 11.84 -3.98
C GLY A 45 11.93 11.75 -3.06
N MET A 46 12.11 11.55 -1.75
CA MET A 46 11.00 11.55 -0.77
C MET A 46 10.71 12.94 -0.20
N THR A 47 9.44 13.18 0.09
CA THR A 47 8.92 14.32 0.85
C THR A 47 8.23 13.79 2.12
N PHE A 48 8.27 14.57 3.19
CA PHE A 48 7.59 14.28 4.43
C PHE A 48 6.68 15.45 4.80
N TYR A 49 5.44 15.15 5.14
CA TYR A 49 4.47 16.14 5.61
C TYR A 49 4.26 15.96 7.11
N GLU A 50 4.88 16.85 7.89
CA GLU A 50 4.80 16.86 9.34
C GLU A 50 3.50 17.52 9.78
N VAL A 51 2.59 16.75 10.38
CA VAL A 51 1.25 17.20 10.76
C VAL A 51 1.05 17.19 12.27
N GLN A 52 0.27 18.14 12.76
CA GLN A 52 -0.23 18.18 14.13
C GLN A 52 -1.54 17.39 14.23
N ALA A 53 -1.49 16.20 14.83
CA ALA A 53 -2.68 15.38 15.02
C ALA A 53 -3.56 15.90 16.16
N LYS A 54 -4.89 15.96 15.98
CA LYS A 54 -5.83 16.09 17.11
C LYS A 54 -5.97 14.78 17.88
N SER A 55 -5.79 13.64 17.22
CA SER A 55 -6.02 12.30 17.80
C SER A 55 -5.09 11.26 17.17
N ILE A 56 -4.63 10.29 17.96
CA ILE A 56 -3.73 9.22 17.54
C ILE A 56 -4.25 7.82 17.89
N LEU A 57 -5.12 7.68 18.91
CA LEU A 57 -5.84 6.45 19.23
C LEU A 57 -7.05 6.27 18.29
N ASN A 58 -6.94 5.33 17.35
CA ASN A 58 -7.98 5.06 16.34
C ASN A 58 -8.75 3.79 16.70
N ARG A 59 -10.07 3.91 16.93
CA ARG A 59 -10.93 2.74 17.11
C ARG A 59 -11.10 1.96 15.81
N VAL A 60 -10.90 0.66 15.88
CA VAL A 60 -11.11 -0.31 14.81
C VAL A 60 -12.63 -0.50 14.61
N PRO A 61 -13.16 -0.50 13.37
CA PRO A 61 -14.56 -0.79 13.13
C PRO A 61 -14.90 -2.22 13.59
N GLY A 62 -15.98 -2.40 14.36
CA GLY A 62 -16.37 -3.69 14.95
C GLY A 62 -16.71 -4.81 13.96
N THR A 63 -16.79 -4.51 12.66
CA THR A 63 -16.89 -5.51 11.57
C THR A 63 -15.53 -6.12 11.19
N SER A 64 -14.43 -5.63 11.77
CA SER A 64 -13.06 -6.10 11.49
C SER A 64 -12.74 -7.34 12.31
N ARG A 65 -12.29 -8.41 11.66
CA ARG A 65 -11.96 -9.70 12.31
C ARG A 65 -10.55 -9.73 12.94
N VAL A 66 -10.18 -8.67 13.66
CA VAL A 66 -8.88 -8.53 14.33
C VAL A 66 -9.04 -8.56 15.86
N PRO A 67 -8.07 -9.10 16.63
CA PRO A 67 -8.23 -9.34 18.07
C PRO A 67 -7.93 -8.09 18.94
N PHE A 68 -8.15 -6.88 18.42
CA PHE A 68 -7.87 -5.61 19.09
C PHE A 68 -8.84 -4.51 18.64
N GLU A 69 -9.21 -3.61 19.55
CA GLU A 69 -10.18 -2.54 19.28
C GLU A 69 -9.55 -1.19 18.95
N TRP A 70 -8.28 -0.97 19.31
CA TRP A 70 -7.61 0.33 19.19
C TRP A 70 -6.27 0.22 18.49
N THR A 71 -5.90 1.27 17.74
CA THR A 71 -4.64 1.31 16.98
C THR A 71 -3.97 2.68 16.99
N ILE A 72 -2.64 2.69 17.00
CA ILE A 72 -1.82 3.87 16.76
C ILE A 72 -1.13 3.75 15.40
N ASN A 73 -1.28 4.80 14.58
CA ASN A 73 -0.65 4.93 13.27
C ASN A 73 0.05 6.30 13.19
N PRO A 74 1.36 6.37 13.47
CA PRO A 74 2.13 7.63 13.46
C PRO A 74 2.46 8.10 12.03
N TYR A 75 2.49 7.17 11.06
CA TYR A 75 2.80 7.41 9.66
C TYR A 75 1.62 7.10 8.72
N ARG A 76 1.61 7.72 7.54
CA ARG A 76 0.77 7.33 6.40
C ARG A 76 1.54 7.50 5.09
N GLY A 77 1.33 6.61 4.13
CA GLY A 77 2.19 6.49 2.94
C GLY A 77 3.24 5.42 3.18
N CYS A 78 3.81 4.87 2.10
CA CYS A 78 4.61 3.66 2.16
C CYS A 78 5.72 3.72 1.11
N SER A 79 6.98 3.79 1.54
CA SER A 79 8.15 4.05 0.68
C SER A 79 8.60 2.87 -0.19
N HIS A 80 7.66 2.23 -0.90
CA HIS A 80 7.85 0.94 -1.59
C HIS A 80 7.47 0.91 -3.11
N ALA A 81 6.89 1.97 -3.71
CA ALA A 81 7.09 2.48 -5.11
C ALA A 81 6.52 1.79 -6.38
N CYS A 82 5.56 2.43 -7.12
CA CYS A 82 4.95 1.98 -8.41
C CYS A 82 4.14 3.07 -9.24
N ALA A 83 3.90 3.01 -10.59
CA ALA A 83 2.86 3.82 -11.37
C ALA A 83 2.56 3.53 -12.90
N TYR A 84 1.29 3.67 -13.39
CA TYR A 84 0.79 3.64 -14.84
C TYR A 84 0.36 5.06 -15.36
N CYS A 85 0.56 5.46 -16.65
CA CYS A 85 0.22 6.84 -17.17
C CYS A 85 -0.01 7.04 -18.72
N LEU A 86 -0.66 8.18 -19.10
CA LEU A 86 -1.00 8.74 -20.45
C LEU A 86 -0.46 10.18 -20.69
N ALA A 87 -0.49 10.75 -21.89
CA ALA A 87 -0.06 12.15 -22.12
C ALA A 87 -1.10 13.21 -21.71
N GLY A 88 -0.64 14.43 -21.39
CA GLY A 88 -1.47 15.53 -20.89
C GLY A 88 -2.55 16.04 -21.85
N GLU A 89 -2.28 16.02 -23.16
CA GLU A 89 -3.22 16.44 -24.21
C GLU A 89 -4.22 15.34 -24.61
N THR A 90 -4.30 14.24 -23.86
CA THR A 90 -5.29 13.18 -24.13
C THR A 90 -6.68 13.66 -23.75
N GLU A 91 -7.60 13.76 -24.70
CA GLU A 91 -8.99 14.19 -24.51
C GLU A 91 -9.80 13.14 -23.75
N ILE A 92 -10.30 13.50 -22.57
CA ILE A 92 -11.12 12.62 -21.73
C ILE A 92 -12.61 12.96 -21.91
N LEU A 93 -13.45 11.95 -22.12
CA LEU A 93 -14.88 12.15 -22.37
C LEU A 93 -15.64 12.52 -21.09
N LEU A 94 -16.19 13.73 -21.07
CA LEU A 94 -16.98 14.29 -19.97
C LEU A 94 -18.40 13.70 -19.94
N ALA A 95 -19.04 13.72 -18.77
CA ALA A 95 -20.38 13.17 -18.54
C ALA A 95 -21.52 13.92 -19.28
N ASP A 96 -21.23 15.11 -19.82
CA ASP A 96 -22.11 15.92 -20.67
C ASP A 96 -21.97 15.61 -22.17
N GLY A 97 -20.96 14.82 -22.58
CA GLY A 97 -20.67 14.48 -23.98
C GLY A 97 -19.56 15.31 -24.62
N GLY A 98 -19.04 16.34 -23.94
CA GLY A 98 -17.83 17.06 -24.37
C GLY A 98 -16.55 16.29 -24.03
N THR A 99 -15.40 16.87 -24.37
CA THR A 99 -14.09 16.35 -23.94
C THR A 99 -13.26 17.44 -23.26
N ARG A 100 -12.23 17.01 -22.51
CA ARG A 100 -11.22 17.90 -21.93
C ARG A 100 -9.85 17.22 -21.91
N PRO A 101 -8.74 17.92 -22.23
CA PRO A 101 -7.40 17.37 -22.04
C PRO A 101 -7.18 16.86 -20.62
N LEU A 102 -6.55 15.70 -20.48
CA LEU A 102 -6.25 15.03 -19.22
C LEU A 102 -5.55 15.98 -18.23
N ALA A 103 -4.53 16.71 -18.67
CA ALA A 103 -3.82 17.71 -17.85
C ALA A 103 -4.71 18.88 -17.37
N ARG A 104 -5.87 19.10 -18.01
CA ARG A 104 -6.85 20.13 -17.65
C ARG A 104 -8.03 19.60 -16.82
N LEU A 105 -8.12 18.28 -16.58
CA LEU A 105 -9.08 17.73 -15.63
C LEU A 105 -8.76 18.13 -14.19
N ARG A 106 -9.80 18.11 -13.36
CA ARG A 106 -9.80 18.41 -11.93
C ARG A 106 -10.51 17.29 -11.18
N VAL A 107 -10.16 17.12 -9.89
CA VAL A 107 -10.93 16.26 -9.00
C VAL A 107 -12.36 16.82 -8.89
N GLY A 108 -13.37 15.94 -8.93
CA GLY A 108 -14.79 16.32 -9.00
C GLY A 108 -15.36 16.39 -10.42
N ASP A 109 -14.53 16.46 -11.47
CA ASP A 109 -15.02 16.42 -12.85
C ASP A 109 -15.79 15.13 -13.10
N GLN A 110 -16.99 15.26 -13.67
CA GLN A 110 -17.83 14.13 -14.06
C GLN A 110 -17.46 13.68 -15.47
N ILE A 111 -17.01 12.44 -15.60
CA ILE A 111 -16.55 11.82 -16.85
C ILE A 111 -17.23 10.47 -17.09
N TYR A 112 -17.04 9.88 -18.26
CA TYR A 112 -17.47 8.50 -18.51
C TYR A 112 -16.36 7.50 -18.18
N GLY A 113 -16.74 6.51 -17.37
CA GLY A 113 -16.06 5.22 -17.25
C GLY A 113 -16.97 4.11 -17.77
N THR A 114 -16.64 2.86 -17.48
CA THR A 114 -17.45 1.70 -17.91
C THR A 114 -17.56 0.63 -16.83
N VAL A 115 -18.69 -0.09 -16.83
CA VAL A 115 -18.92 -1.26 -15.96
C VAL A 115 -19.27 -2.49 -16.78
N ALA A 116 -18.87 -3.66 -16.31
CA ALA A 116 -19.28 -4.93 -16.91
C ALA A 116 -20.65 -5.34 -16.36
N GLN A 117 -21.59 -5.67 -17.25
CA GLN A 117 -22.93 -6.15 -16.92
C GLN A 117 -23.30 -7.31 -17.85
N GLY A 118 -23.24 -8.54 -17.31
CA GLY A 118 -23.34 -9.75 -18.12
C GLY A 118 -22.20 -9.82 -19.15
N ASN A 119 -22.53 -10.19 -20.40
CA ASN A 119 -21.56 -10.32 -21.49
C ASN A 119 -21.14 -8.98 -22.14
N HIS A 120 -21.64 -7.85 -21.62
CA HIS A 120 -21.42 -6.53 -22.22
C HIS A 120 -20.79 -5.57 -21.22
N ARG A 121 -20.12 -4.53 -21.72
CA ARG A 121 -19.80 -3.33 -20.94
C ARG A 121 -20.79 -2.23 -21.27
N ARG A 122 -21.07 -1.37 -20.30
CA ARG A 122 -21.85 -0.14 -20.49
C ARG A 122 -21.07 1.07 -20.02
N TYR A 123 -21.29 2.20 -20.69
CA TYR A 123 -20.82 3.49 -20.18
C TYR A 123 -21.59 3.85 -18.91
N VAL A 124 -20.89 4.35 -17.91
CA VAL A 124 -21.49 4.96 -16.72
C VAL A 124 -20.75 6.22 -16.35
N ARG A 125 -21.48 7.17 -15.75
CA ARG A 125 -20.88 8.36 -15.15
C ARG A 125 -20.00 7.99 -13.95
N THR A 126 -18.87 8.66 -13.86
CA THR A 126 -17.93 8.53 -12.74
C THR A 126 -17.22 9.85 -12.48
N GLU A 127 -16.82 10.05 -11.24
CA GLU A 127 -16.07 11.22 -10.82
C GLU A 127 -14.55 10.98 -10.96
N VAL A 128 -13.81 12.02 -11.34
CA VAL A 128 -12.35 12.06 -11.18
C VAL A 128 -12.03 12.20 -9.69
N LEU A 129 -11.50 11.13 -9.10
CA LEU A 129 -11.17 11.04 -7.66
C LEU A 129 -9.73 11.48 -7.34
N ALA A 130 -8.86 11.50 -8.35
CA ALA A 130 -7.47 11.96 -8.26
C ALA A 130 -6.93 12.27 -9.65
N HIS A 131 -5.95 13.17 -9.75
CA HIS A 131 -5.24 13.51 -10.97
C HIS A 131 -3.78 13.85 -10.64
N TRP A 132 -2.81 13.26 -11.36
CA TRP A 132 -1.38 13.46 -11.09
C TRP A 132 -0.53 13.38 -12.35
N SER A 133 0.79 13.64 -12.22
CA SER A 133 1.77 13.43 -13.30
C SER A 133 3.06 12.78 -12.84
N THR A 134 3.74 12.08 -13.75
CA THR A 134 5.09 11.55 -13.63
C THR A 134 5.87 11.81 -14.92
N VAL A 135 7.19 11.62 -14.89
CA VAL A 135 8.04 11.63 -16.10
C VAL A 135 8.56 10.21 -16.29
N LYS A 136 8.40 9.64 -17.51
CA LYS A 136 8.90 8.32 -17.90
C LYS A 136 8.89 8.13 -19.43
N PRO A 137 9.54 7.09 -19.99
CA PRO A 137 9.47 6.80 -21.42
C PRO A 137 8.03 6.56 -21.88
N ALA A 138 7.73 7.09 -23.07
CA ALA A 138 6.40 7.08 -23.66
C ALA A 138 6.41 6.48 -25.06
N TYR A 139 5.24 6.07 -25.53
CA TYR A 139 5.01 5.49 -26.83
C TYR A 139 3.81 6.17 -27.47
N ARG A 140 3.89 6.46 -28.77
CA ARG A 140 2.75 6.83 -29.61
C ARG A 140 2.06 5.54 -30.08
N ILE A 141 0.75 5.48 -29.96
CA ILE A 141 -0.12 4.47 -30.58
C ILE A 141 -1.00 5.20 -31.59
N THR A 142 -0.90 4.85 -32.85
CA THR A 142 -1.72 5.43 -33.93
C THR A 142 -2.78 4.43 -34.37
N LEU A 143 -4.04 4.87 -34.46
CA LEU A 143 -5.18 4.06 -34.90
C LEU A 143 -5.58 4.38 -36.34
N GLU A 144 -6.32 3.46 -36.96
CA GLU A 144 -6.80 3.54 -38.34
C GLU A 144 -7.78 4.70 -38.60
N ASP A 145 -8.48 5.20 -37.58
CA ASP A 145 -9.33 6.40 -37.66
C ASP A 145 -8.55 7.73 -37.50
N GLY A 146 -7.22 7.69 -37.47
CA GLY A 146 -6.37 8.88 -37.26
C GLY A 146 -6.29 9.33 -35.80
N THR A 147 -6.74 8.53 -34.84
CA THR A 147 -6.51 8.77 -33.42
C THR A 147 -5.07 8.45 -33.04
N GLU A 148 -4.37 9.41 -32.43
CA GLU A 148 -3.12 9.16 -31.72
C GLU A 148 -3.35 9.11 -30.20
N LEU A 149 -2.65 8.22 -29.53
CA LEU A 149 -2.58 8.10 -28.08
C LEU A 149 -1.10 8.13 -27.69
N THR A 150 -0.71 8.97 -26.75
CA THR A 150 0.64 8.90 -26.16
C THR A 150 0.54 8.33 -24.75
N ALA A 151 1.26 7.25 -24.48
CA ALA A 151 1.09 6.46 -23.26
C ALA A 151 2.42 5.84 -22.79
N SER A 152 2.52 5.56 -21.50
CA SER A 152 3.63 4.76 -20.98
C SER A 152 3.53 3.30 -21.40
N GLY A 153 4.66 2.61 -21.54
CA GLY A 153 4.70 1.25 -22.05
C GLY A 153 3.93 0.22 -21.22
N ASP A 154 3.77 0.48 -19.92
CA ASP A 154 2.98 -0.29 -18.96
C ASP A 154 1.50 0.11 -18.88
N HIS A 155 1.08 1.20 -19.54
CA HIS A 155 -0.31 1.62 -19.60
C HIS A 155 -1.18 0.56 -20.30
N ARG A 156 -2.48 0.51 -19.98
CA ARG A 156 -3.39 -0.50 -20.52
C ARG A 156 -4.64 0.08 -21.16
N PHE A 157 -4.95 -0.43 -22.36
CA PHE A 157 -6.17 -0.15 -23.10
C PHE A 157 -7.03 -1.42 -23.22
N LEU A 158 -8.35 -1.24 -23.34
CA LEU A 158 -9.28 -2.34 -23.54
C LEU A 158 -9.35 -2.73 -25.01
N THR A 159 -9.22 -4.04 -25.28
CA THR A 159 -9.51 -4.66 -26.58
C THR A 159 -10.70 -5.61 -26.45
N PRO A 160 -11.31 -6.10 -27.55
CA PRO A 160 -12.32 -7.16 -27.49
C PRO A 160 -11.84 -8.45 -26.82
N ARG A 161 -10.52 -8.66 -26.75
CA ARG A 161 -9.86 -9.80 -26.07
C ARG A 161 -9.39 -9.47 -24.64
N GLY A 162 -9.84 -8.35 -24.08
CA GLY A 162 -9.49 -7.86 -22.74
C GLY A 162 -8.40 -6.80 -22.72
N TRP A 163 -7.88 -6.51 -21.53
CA TRP A 163 -6.88 -5.46 -21.30
C TRP A 163 -5.49 -5.86 -21.82
N LYS A 164 -4.86 -4.98 -22.59
CA LYS A 164 -3.51 -5.15 -23.15
C LYS A 164 -2.63 -3.95 -22.86
N HIS A 165 -1.34 -4.20 -22.61
CA HIS A 165 -0.33 -3.17 -22.35
C HIS A 165 0.15 -2.53 -23.65
N VAL A 166 0.60 -1.28 -23.61
CA VAL A 166 1.04 -0.54 -24.80
C VAL A 166 2.19 -1.24 -25.54
N VAL A 167 3.22 -1.70 -24.83
CA VAL A 167 4.28 -2.53 -25.42
C VAL A 167 4.46 -3.87 -24.71
N SER A 168 5.18 -4.78 -25.36
CA SER A 168 5.68 -6.01 -24.75
C SER A 168 6.42 -5.73 -23.45
N SER A 169 6.65 -6.78 -22.66
CA SER A 169 7.57 -6.65 -21.54
C SER A 169 8.99 -6.34 -22.06
N PRO A 170 9.83 -5.62 -21.30
CA PRO A 170 11.25 -5.44 -21.60
C PRO A 170 11.98 -6.76 -21.94
N PRO A 171 13.11 -6.72 -22.68
CA PRO A 171 13.94 -7.91 -22.88
C PRO A 171 14.37 -8.52 -21.54
N GLY A 172 14.10 -9.80 -21.35
CA GLY A 172 14.31 -10.51 -20.07
C GLY A 172 13.09 -10.56 -19.15
N ASP A 173 12.13 -9.64 -19.30
CA ASP A 173 10.86 -9.69 -18.59
C ASP A 173 9.89 -10.64 -19.31
N ALA A 174 9.16 -11.45 -18.54
CA ALA A 174 8.26 -12.42 -19.13
C ALA A 174 7.01 -11.81 -19.81
N PRO A 175 6.48 -12.45 -20.87
CA PRO A 175 5.53 -11.83 -21.79
C PRO A 175 4.17 -11.50 -21.16
N ARG A 176 3.88 -10.20 -21.03
CA ARG A 176 2.54 -9.68 -20.74
C ARG A 176 1.70 -9.59 -22.02
N PRO A 177 0.35 -9.68 -21.96
CA PRO A 177 -0.49 -9.31 -23.10
C PRO A 177 -0.26 -7.85 -23.46
N TYR A 178 0.22 -7.61 -24.67
CA TYR A 178 0.48 -6.28 -25.23
C TYR A 178 -0.28 -6.06 -26.53
N LEU A 179 -0.35 -4.80 -26.96
CA LEU A 179 -0.98 -4.37 -28.20
C LEU A 179 -0.13 -4.81 -29.40
N ALA A 180 -0.78 -5.43 -30.38
CA ALA A 180 -0.23 -5.74 -31.69
C ALA A 180 -1.01 -4.99 -32.78
N LEU A 181 -0.42 -4.83 -33.96
CA LEU A 181 -1.07 -4.17 -35.11
C LEU A 181 -2.34 -4.92 -35.61
N THR A 182 -2.54 -6.16 -35.16
CA THR A 182 -3.76 -6.95 -35.41
C THR A 182 -4.89 -6.67 -34.42
N ASP A 183 -4.63 -5.93 -33.34
CA ASP A 183 -5.65 -5.60 -32.34
C ASP A 183 -6.45 -4.35 -32.74
N SER A 184 -7.67 -4.28 -32.22
CA SER A 184 -8.48 -3.06 -32.16
C SER A 184 -8.74 -2.70 -30.71
N LEU A 185 -8.73 -1.40 -30.42
CA LEU A 185 -9.17 -0.87 -29.14
C LEU A 185 -10.70 -0.77 -29.09
N VAL A 186 -11.27 -0.66 -27.88
CA VAL A 186 -12.71 -0.52 -27.66
C VAL A 186 -13.01 0.89 -27.16
N GLY A 187 -14.08 1.50 -27.68
CA GLY A 187 -14.58 2.81 -27.26
C GLY A 187 -15.44 3.48 -28.34
N THR A 188 -15.68 4.79 -28.20
CA THR A 188 -16.43 5.62 -29.16
C THR A 188 -15.64 5.93 -30.44
N GLY A 189 -14.30 5.97 -30.36
CA GLY A 189 -13.45 6.68 -31.32
C GLY A 189 -13.62 8.20 -31.26
N ARG A 190 -12.97 8.92 -32.19
CA ARG A 190 -12.97 10.39 -32.23
C ARG A 190 -14.25 11.02 -32.82
N SER A 191 -15.18 10.24 -33.38
CA SER A 191 -16.38 10.80 -34.00
C SER A 191 -17.42 11.25 -32.97
N THR A 192 -17.29 12.49 -32.52
CA THR A 192 -18.39 13.29 -31.95
C THR A 192 -19.05 14.20 -33.00
N ALA A 193 -18.64 14.10 -34.28
CA ALA A 193 -19.15 14.92 -35.37
C ALA A 193 -19.11 14.20 -36.73
N THR A 194 -20.19 13.52 -37.10
CA THR A 194 -20.82 13.59 -38.44
C THR A 194 -22.14 12.80 -38.44
N THR A 195 -23.03 13.15 -39.37
CA THR A 195 -24.40 12.63 -39.48
C THR A 195 -24.46 11.18 -39.94
N ASP A 196 -24.70 10.25 -39.01
CA ASP A 196 -25.88 9.37 -39.07
C ASP A 196 -26.05 8.55 -37.77
N ALA A 197 -27.29 8.48 -37.27
CA ALA A 197 -27.72 7.79 -36.04
C ALA A 197 -26.97 8.17 -34.73
N ARG A 198 -27.53 9.13 -33.97
CA ARG A 198 -27.05 9.52 -32.62
C ARG A 198 -26.85 8.31 -31.69
N PRO A 199 -25.65 8.09 -31.11
CA PRO A 199 -25.45 7.10 -30.07
C PRO A 199 -25.83 7.72 -28.71
N GLY A 200 -27.10 7.61 -28.33
CA GLY A 200 -27.55 8.03 -27.01
C GLY A 200 -29.04 7.76 -26.80
N GLY A 201 -29.52 7.99 -25.58
CA GLY A 201 -30.95 8.27 -25.36
C GLY A 201 -31.38 9.56 -26.10
N PRO A 202 -32.66 9.97 -25.99
CA PRO A 202 -33.16 11.19 -26.66
C PRO A 202 -32.30 12.45 -26.43
N ASP A 203 -31.58 12.50 -25.30
CA ASP A 203 -30.78 13.64 -24.83
C ASP A 203 -29.29 13.59 -25.23
N GLY A 204 -28.86 12.62 -26.05
CA GLY A 204 -27.45 12.49 -26.50
C GLY A 204 -26.46 11.97 -25.44
N ARG A 205 -26.96 11.47 -24.30
CA ARG A 205 -26.14 10.90 -23.21
C ARG A 205 -25.82 9.42 -23.46
N LEU A 206 -24.60 9.02 -23.11
CA LEU A 206 -24.12 7.62 -23.22
C LEU A 206 -24.44 6.76 -21.99
N ASP A 207 -24.91 7.34 -20.89
CA ASP A 207 -25.13 6.63 -19.62
C ASP A 207 -26.04 5.40 -19.81
N GLY A 208 -25.58 4.22 -19.40
CA GLY A 208 -26.27 2.95 -19.60
C GLY A 208 -26.25 2.39 -21.04
N THR A 209 -25.69 3.07 -22.04
CA THR A 209 -25.55 2.52 -23.39
C THR A 209 -24.48 1.43 -23.46
N ILE A 210 -24.63 0.47 -24.38
CA ILE A 210 -23.66 -0.63 -24.55
C ILE A 210 -22.40 -0.11 -25.24
N LEU A 211 -21.25 -0.48 -24.68
CA LEU A 211 -19.93 -0.26 -25.27
C LEU A 211 -19.78 -1.09 -26.56
N GLY A 212 -19.98 -0.46 -27.72
CA GLY A 212 -19.86 -1.11 -29.03
C GLY A 212 -18.63 -0.64 -29.81
N SER A 213 -17.95 -1.56 -30.49
CA SER A 213 -16.79 -1.28 -31.36
C SER A 213 -17.24 -0.80 -32.75
N ARG A 214 -17.82 0.40 -32.83
CA ARG A 214 -18.34 0.96 -34.11
C ARG A 214 -17.31 1.76 -34.91
N ALA A 215 -16.27 2.27 -34.28
CA ALA A 215 -15.19 3.01 -34.95
C ALA A 215 -14.05 2.08 -35.41
N ALA A 216 -13.31 2.48 -36.45
CA ALA A 216 -12.14 1.77 -36.98
C ALA A 216 -10.90 1.91 -36.07
N LEU A 217 -10.99 1.38 -34.85
CA LEU A 217 -9.98 1.52 -33.80
C LEU A 217 -8.86 0.48 -33.89
N ARG A 218 -8.55 0.00 -35.11
CA ARG A 218 -7.43 -0.92 -35.34
C ARG A 218 -6.11 -0.18 -35.18
N ILE A 219 -5.13 -0.83 -34.58
CA ILE A 219 -3.81 -0.24 -34.37
C ILE A 219 -3.00 -0.26 -35.66
N ARG A 220 -2.48 0.90 -36.07
CA ARG A 220 -1.63 1.10 -37.24
C ARG A 220 -0.14 1.23 -36.89
N GLY A 221 0.19 1.82 -35.74
CA GLY A 221 1.57 1.97 -35.27
C GLY A 221 1.66 1.97 -33.76
N ILE A 222 2.80 1.49 -33.23
CA ILE A 222 3.22 1.64 -31.84
C ILE A 222 4.71 1.99 -31.87
N GLU A 223 5.05 3.22 -31.51
CA GLU A 223 6.40 3.80 -31.68
C GLU A 223 6.90 4.32 -30.33
N PRO A 224 8.15 4.04 -29.91
CA PRO A 224 8.75 4.77 -28.80
C PRO A 224 8.92 6.25 -29.17
N LEU A 225 8.73 7.13 -28.21
CA LEU A 225 9.04 8.56 -28.34
C LEU A 225 10.39 8.86 -27.70
N ASP A 226 11.12 9.82 -28.26
CA ASP A 226 12.44 10.18 -27.78
C ASP A 226 12.38 10.85 -26.39
N GLY A 227 13.22 10.34 -25.48
CA GLY A 227 13.34 10.84 -24.11
C GLY A 227 12.20 10.40 -23.17
N GLU A 228 12.09 11.08 -22.04
CA GLU A 228 11.00 10.87 -21.09
C GLU A 228 9.98 12.02 -21.19
N LEU A 229 8.69 11.68 -21.26
CA LEU A 229 7.62 12.66 -21.32
C LEU A 229 6.92 12.80 -19.98
N ARG A 230 6.39 13.99 -19.70
CA ARG A 230 5.45 14.20 -18.59
C ARG A 230 4.10 13.57 -18.95
N LEU A 231 3.82 12.45 -18.31
CA LEU A 231 2.58 11.70 -18.42
C LEU A 231 1.72 11.92 -17.17
N TYR A 232 0.42 11.75 -17.30
CA TYR A 232 -0.63 11.98 -16.33
C TYR A 232 -1.48 10.71 -16.16
N ASP A 233 -2.13 10.55 -15.02
CA ASP A 233 -3.18 9.54 -14.83
C ASP A 233 -4.24 10.07 -13.84
N ILE A 234 -5.42 9.48 -13.87
CA ILE A 234 -6.56 9.85 -13.03
C ILE A 234 -7.15 8.62 -12.36
N THR A 235 -7.59 8.74 -11.11
CA THR A 235 -8.41 7.69 -10.47
C THR A 235 -9.89 7.98 -10.69
N THR A 236 -10.69 6.95 -10.94
CA THR A 236 -12.14 7.04 -11.11
C THR A 236 -12.84 6.01 -10.23
N GLY A 237 -14.15 6.19 -9.99
CA GLY A 237 -14.96 5.21 -9.27
C GLY A 237 -15.12 3.86 -9.99
N THR A 238 -14.97 3.83 -11.32
CA THR A 238 -15.10 2.62 -12.15
C THR A 238 -13.81 1.81 -12.31
N GLY A 239 -12.64 2.42 -12.06
CA GLY A 239 -11.34 1.81 -12.36
C GLY A 239 -10.85 2.00 -13.81
N ASP A 240 -11.62 2.72 -14.63
CA ASP A 240 -11.33 3.06 -16.02
C ASP A 240 -12.00 4.38 -16.45
N PHE A 241 -11.63 4.89 -17.63
CA PHE A 241 -12.14 6.13 -18.24
C PHE A 241 -12.00 6.09 -19.76
N ILE A 242 -12.69 6.99 -20.47
CA ILE A 242 -12.58 7.12 -21.94
C ILE A 242 -11.56 8.20 -22.30
N ALA A 243 -10.51 7.83 -23.03
CA ALA A 243 -9.36 8.65 -23.39
C ALA A 243 -9.13 8.62 -24.91
N ASN A 244 -9.15 9.77 -25.60
CA ASN A 244 -9.27 9.90 -27.07
C ASN A 244 -10.29 8.91 -27.68
N GLY A 245 -11.42 8.72 -27.01
CA GLY A 245 -12.47 7.81 -27.46
C GLY A 245 -12.20 6.32 -27.27
N VAL A 246 -11.17 5.89 -26.51
CA VAL A 246 -10.91 4.48 -26.15
C VAL A 246 -10.89 4.24 -24.65
N VAL A 247 -11.24 3.04 -24.17
CA VAL A 247 -11.26 2.73 -22.74
C VAL A 247 -9.84 2.49 -22.18
N SER A 248 -9.49 3.26 -21.15
CA SER A 248 -8.19 3.35 -20.46
C SER A 248 -8.33 2.99 -18.97
N HIS A 249 -7.32 2.36 -18.35
CA HIS A 249 -7.36 1.82 -16.97
C HIS A 249 -6.62 2.68 -15.91
N ASN A 250 -7.06 2.66 -14.63
CA ASN A 250 -6.36 3.30 -13.48
C ASN A 250 -6.26 2.43 -12.18
N CYS A 251 -5.66 2.95 -11.09
CA CYS A 251 -5.22 2.14 -9.92
C CYS A 251 -5.77 2.57 -8.53
N PHE A 252 -6.22 1.60 -7.70
CA PHE A 252 -7.11 1.84 -6.54
C PHE A 252 -6.51 1.91 -5.11
N ALA A 253 -5.43 1.19 -4.75
CA ALA A 253 -4.96 1.07 -3.34
C ALA A 253 -4.43 2.40 -2.77
N ARG A 254 -4.11 3.28 -3.72
CA ARG A 254 -3.68 4.66 -3.61
C ARG A 254 -4.69 5.59 -2.94
N ASN A 255 -5.96 5.20 -2.92
CA ASN A 255 -7.10 6.02 -2.50
C ASN A 255 -7.14 6.33 -0.98
N THR A 256 -6.05 6.12 -0.22
CA THR A 256 -5.92 6.63 1.16
C THR A 256 -5.16 7.95 1.25
N HIS A 257 -4.44 8.34 0.18
CA HIS A 257 -3.72 9.61 0.07
C HIS A 257 -4.58 10.73 -0.52
N THR A 258 -5.54 10.37 -1.38
CA THR A 258 -6.49 11.28 -2.04
C THR A 258 -7.29 12.13 -1.05
N TYR A 259 -7.70 11.56 0.08
CA TYR A 259 -8.34 12.27 1.20
C TYR A 259 -7.44 13.29 1.94
N LEU A 260 -6.18 13.44 1.55
CA LEU A 260 -5.22 14.40 2.09
C LEU A 260 -4.72 15.39 1.01
N ASP A 261 -5.48 15.53 -0.09
CA ASP A 261 -5.10 16.24 -1.31
C ASP A 261 -3.74 15.80 -1.88
N LEU A 262 -3.37 14.55 -1.59
CA LEU A 262 -2.12 13.94 -2.03
C LEU A 262 -2.36 12.93 -3.13
N ASP A 263 -1.43 12.94 -4.05
CA ASP A 263 -1.56 12.19 -5.29
C ASP A 263 -1.58 10.67 -5.01
N ALA A 264 -2.49 10.00 -5.69
CA ALA A 264 -2.67 8.57 -5.55
C ALA A 264 -1.39 7.82 -6.00
N GLY A 265 -0.80 8.31 -7.09
CA GLY A 265 0.38 7.88 -7.82
C GLY A 265 1.71 7.98 -7.06
N ARG A 266 2.45 9.06 -7.33
CA ARG A 266 3.84 9.24 -6.87
C ARG A 266 3.88 9.49 -5.36
N ASP A 267 2.92 10.26 -4.85
CA ASP A 267 2.90 10.72 -3.48
C ASP A 267 2.63 9.63 -2.45
N PHE A 268 1.95 8.52 -2.78
CA PHE A 268 1.86 7.38 -1.86
C PHE A 268 3.25 6.80 -1.52
N ASP A 269 4.14 6.84 -2.50
CA ASP A 269 5.45 6.19 -2.50
C ASP A 269 6.58 7.14 -2.09
N SER A 270 6.50 8.40 -2.53
CA SER A 270 7.48 9.43 -2.17
C SER A 270 7.04 10.32 -1.02
N LYS A 271 5.75 10.49 -0.72
CA LYS A 271 5.27 11.48 0.26
C LYS A 271 4.63 10.86 1.50
N VAL A 272 5.40 10.80 2.58
CA VAL A 272 4.97 10.20 3.86
C VAL A 272 4.43 11.28 4.80
N ILE A 273 3.21 11.12 5.29
CA ILE A 273 2.63 11.97 6.31
C ILE A 273 3.09 11.47 7.69
N VAL A 274 3.58 12.39 8.51
CA VAL A 274 4.24 12.13 9.79
C VAL A 274 3.56 12.92 10.89
N LYS A 275 2.95 12.25 11.87
CA LYS A 275 2.28 12.92 12.99
C LYS A 275 3.29 13.28 14.06
N VAL A 276 3.94 14.44 13.94
CA VAL A 276 5.11 14.80 14.76
C VAL A 276 4.80 14.90 16.25
N ASN A 277 3.58 15.29 16.63
CA ASN A 277 3.12 15.35 18.01
C ASN A 277 2.52 14.03 18.55
N ALA A 278 2.68 12.90 17.85
CA ALA A 278 2.01 11.64 18.21
C ALA A 278 2.25 11.20 19.67
N GLY A 279 3.45 11.47 20.23
CA GLY A 279 3.81 11.18 21.63
C GLY A 279 3.10 12.06 22.68
N GLU A 280 2.81 13.32 22.34
CA GLU A 280 2.03 14.23 23.19
C GLU A 280 0.55 13.87 23.14
N VAL A 281 0.04 13.63 21.93
CA VAL A 281 -1.36 13.29 21.68
C VAL A 281 -1.74 11.98 22.35
N VAL A 282 -0.92 10.93 22.24
CA VAL A 282 -1.21 9.65 22.91
C VAL A 282 -1.24 9.83 24.42
N ARG A 283 -0.29 10.55 25.02
CA ARG A 283 -0.25 10.81 26.46
C ARG A 283 -1.50 11.54 26.94
N ARG A 284 -1.94 12.56 26.20
CA ARG A 284 -3.17 13.32 26.49
C ARG A 284 -4.44 12.46 26.32
N GLU A 285 -4.48 11.57 25.33
CA GLU A 285 -5.64 10.68 25.12
C GLU A 285 -5.71 9.53 26.13
N LEU A 286 -4.57 8.97 26.56
CA LEU A 286 -4.48 7.97 27.64
C LEU A 286 -4.87 8.57 29.01
N ALA A 287 -4.58 9.85 29.24
CA ALA A 287 -4.98 10.59 30.44
C ALA A 287 -6.46 10.98 30.49
N ALA A 288 -7.24 10.74 29.42
CA ALA A 288 -8.64 11.13 29.40
C ALA A 288 -9.48 10.21 30.31
N PRO A 289 -10.36 10.72 31.21
CA PRO A 289 -11.15 9.90 32.14
C PRO A 289 -12.08 8.86 31.49
N LYS A 290 -12.30 8.95 30.17
CA LYS A 290 -13.08 8.00 29.37
C LYS A 290 -12.28 6.79 28.86
N TRP A 291 -10.95 6.85 28.92
CA TRP A 291 -10.06 5.77 28.51
C TRP A 291 -10.04 4.67 29.57
N ARG A 292 -10.09 3.39 29.16
CA ARG A 292 -10.27 2.24 30.08
C ARG A 292 -9.07 1.30 30.10
N GLY A 293 -7.93 1.71 29.55
CA GLY A 293 -6.73 0.88 29.47
C GLY A 293 -6.80 -0.17 28.35
N GLU A 294 -7.56 0.07 27.29
CA GLU A 294 -7.73 -0.92 26.22
C GLU A 294 -6.42 -1.24 25.47
N HIS A 295 -6.33 -2.46 24.94
CA HIS A 295 -5.15 -2.91 24.18
C HIS A 295 -4.98 -2.13 22.87
N VAL A 296 -3.82 -1.51 22.70
CA VAL A 296 -3.47 -0.71 21.51
C VAL A 296 -2.54 -1.49 20.57
N ALA A 297 -2.93 -1.67 19.31
CA ALA A 297 -2.11 -2.33 18.29
C ALA A 297 -1.42 -1.34 17.33
N MET A 298 -0.13 -1.53 17.09
CA MET A 298 0.72 -0.72 16.22
C MET A 298 1.25 -1.55 15.04
N GLY A 299 1.52 -0.90 13.91
CA GLY A 299 1.96 -1.56 12.68
C GLY A 299 0.85 -2.27 11.90
N THR A 300 -0.41 -1.89 12.13
CA THR A 300 -1.60 -2.58 11.60
C THR A 300 -2.05 -2.09 10.22
N ASN A 301 -1.68 -0.86 9.83
CA ASN A 301 -2.00 -0.25 8.55
C ASN A 301 -0.75 0.17 7.75
N VAL A 302 0.24 0.76 8.43
CA VAL A 302 1.58 1.06 7.92
C VAL A 302 2.59 0.64 8.98
N ASP A 303 3.76 0.16 8.56
CA ASP A 303 4.81 -0.26 9.49
C ASP A 303 5.33 0.93 10.32
N CYS A 304 5.25 0.81 11.65
CA CYS A 304 5.69 1.87 12.56
C CYS A 304 7.22 1.96 12.72
N TYR A 305 7.96 0.94 12.28
CA TYR A 305 9.43 0.91 12.21
C TYR A 305 9.96 0.90 10.77
N GLN A 306 9.20 1.46 9.82
CA GLN A 306 9.70 1.75 8.47
C GLN A 306 10.88 2.74 8.49
N ARG A 307 11.59 2.88 7.37
CA ARG A 307 12.80 3.73 7.23
C ARG A 307 12.66 5.14 7.84
N ALA A 308 11.49 5.78 7.69
CA ALA A 308 11.19 7.10 8.28
C ALA A 308 11.43 7.17 9.80
N GLU A 309 11.16 6.11 10.54
CA GLU A 309 11.30 6.04 12.00
C GLU A 309 12.75 6.18 12.47
N GLY A 310 13.75 5.90 11.62
CA GLY A 310 15.16 6.15 11.92
C GLY A 310 15.47 7.65 12.08
N ARG A 311 14.76 8.50 11.31
CA ARG A 311 14.92 9.97 11.32
C ARG A 311 13.96 10.67 12.27
N TYR A 312 12.73 10.17 12.38
CA TYR A 312 11.65 10.83 13.09
C TYR A 312 11.50 10.43 14.55
N ARG A 313 11.86 9.19 14.90
CA ARG A 313 11.85 8.70 16.29
C ARG A 313 10.50 8.96 17.01
N LEU A 314 9.38 8.66 16.34
CA LEU A 314 8.04 8.82 16.94
C LEU A 314 7.70 7.67 17.88
N MET A 315 8.31 6.49 17.71
CA MET A 315 8.02 5.34 18.58
C MET A 315 8.48 5.55 20.03
N PRO A 316 9.70 6.05 20.35
CA PRO A 316 10.11 6.30 21.73
C PRO A 316 9.14 7.13 22.57
N PRO A 317 8.68 8.33 22.17
CA PRO A 317 7.74 9.09 23.01
C PRO A 317 6.34 8.44 23.11
N ILE A 318 5.91 7.66 22.10
CA ILE A 318 4.68 6.87 22.14
C ILE A 318 4.80 5.71 23.15
N LEU A 319 5.90 4.95 23.09
CA LEU A 319 6.16 3.82 24.00
C LEU A 319 6.36 4.30 25.44
N THR A 320 7.04 5.43 25.64
CA THR A 320 7.14 6.10 26.95
C THR A 320 5.75 6.39 27.51
N ALA A 321 4.84 6.97 26.71
CA ALA A 321 3.47 7.24 27.17
C ALA A 321 2.69 5.96 27.49
N LEU A 322 2.80 4.92 26.67
CA LEU A 322 2.13 3.63 26.93
C LEU A 322 2.65 2.96 28.22
N ARG A 323 3.97 3.03 28.48
CA ARG A 323 4.59 2.61 29.75
C ARG A 323 4.07 3.43 30.93
N ASP A 324 4.11 4.76 30.86
CA ASP A 324 3.78 5.64 31.98
C ASP A 324 2.33 5.46 32.46
N PHE A 325 1.42 5.12 31.54
CA PHE A 325 0.01 4.84 31.83
C PHE A 325 -0.30 3.34 32.01
N ALA A 326 0.74 2.49 32.08
CA ALA A 326 0.62 1.03 32.17
C ALA A 326 -0.35 0.42 31.13
N ASN A 327 -0.43 1.01 29.92
CA ASN A 327 -1.42 0.63 28.93
C ASN A 327 -0.94 -0.55 28.07
N PRO A 328 -1.68 -1.67 27.98
CA PRO A 328 -1.25 -2.84 27.20
C PRO A 328 -1.18 -2.53 25.70
N PHE A 329 -0.17 -3.06 25.01
CA PHE A 329 0.00 -2.84 23.58
C PHE A 329 0.64 -4.00 22.83
N SER A 330 0.53 -3.98 21.50
CA SER A 330 1.24 -4.89 20.62
C SER A 330 1.83 -4.20 19.39
N ILE A 331 3.00 -4.67 18.95
CA ILE A 331 3.70 -4.16 17.76
C ILE A 331 3.81 -5.29 16.72
N LEU A 332 3.40 -5.01 15.49
CA LEU A 332 3.70 -5.83 14.32
C LEU A 332 4.64 -5.06 13.38
N THR A 333 5.75 -5.64 12.93
CA THR A 333 6.68 -4.95 12.03
C THR A 333 7.45 -5.88 11.09
N LYS A 334 8.00 -5.34 10.00
CA LYS A 334 9.10 -5.89 9.20
C LYS A 334 10.43 -5.18 9.49
N GLY A 335 10.41 -4.00 10.11
CA GLY A 335 11.56 -3.17 10.41
C GLY A 335 12.39 -3.68 11.60
N THR A 336 13.71 -3.70 11.46
CA THR A 336 14.66 -4.04 12.54
C THR A 336 14.94 -2.85 13.48
N LEU A 337 14.44 -1.65 13.17
CA LEU A 337 14.58 -0.46 14.03
C LEU A 337 13.92 -0.62 15.41
N ILE A 338 13.03 -1.60 15.59
CA ILE A 338 12.47 -1.97 16.90
C ILE A 338 13.53 -2.27 17.96
N LEU A 339 14.69 -2.81 17.55
CA LEU A 339 15.81 -3.13 18.45
C LEU A 339 16.40 -1.87 19.14
N ARG A 340 16.31 -0.70 18.50
CA ARG A 340 16.72 0.58 19.10
C ARG A 340 15.93 0.89 20.37
N ASP A 341 14.65 0.51 20.39
CA ASP A 341 13.72 0.82 21.48
C ASP A 341 13.63 -0.32 22.50
N LEU A 342 14.44 -1.39 22.35
CA LEU A 342 14.45 -2.56 23.21
C LEU A 342 14.56 -2.24 24.72
N PRO A 343 15.41 -1.30 25.19
CA PRO A 343 15.46 -0.93 26.61
C PRO A 343 14.13 -0.36 27.11
N LEU A 344 13.44 0.44 26.28
CA LEU A 344 12.15 1.05 26.62
C LEU A 344 11.01 0.02 26.54
N LEU A 345 11.06 -0.93 25.61
CA LEU A 345 10.14 -2.06 25.57
C LEU A 345 10.28 -2.93 26.83
N ARG A 346 11.51 -3.17 27.33
CA ARG A 346 11.74 -3.90 28.59
C ARG A 346 11.13 -3.17 29.78
N GLN A 347 11.30 -1.84 29.87
CA GLN A 347 10.65 -1.02 30.90
C GLN A 347 9.12 -1.01 30.79
N ALA A 348 8.56 -1.02 29.57
CA ALA A 348 7.12 -1.15 29.37
C ALA A 348 6.60 -2.52 29.86
N ALA A 349 7.35 -3.58 29.62
CA ALA A 349 6.99 -4.94 30.02
C ALA A 349 7.00 -5.18 31.54
N THR A 350 7.65 -4.33 32.36
CA THR A 350 7.57 -4.45 33.83
C THR A 350 6.30 -3.84 34.44
N VAL A 351 5.55 -3.04 33.67
CA VAL A 351 4.34 -2.34 34.16
C VAL A 351 3.07 -2.72 33.40
N THR A 352 3.19 -3.26 32.17
CA THR A 352 2.04 -3.65 31.36
C THR A 352 2.36 -4.73 30.35
N ARG A 353 1.33 -5.25 29.69
CA ARG A 353 1.48 -6.34 28.73
C ARG A 353 1.94 -5.84 27.37
N VAL A 354 3.14 -6.26 26.99
CA VAL A 354 3.76 -5.96 25.69
C VAL A 354 3.84 -7.24 24.85
N SER A 355 3.21 -7.24 23.67
CA SER A 355 3.37 -8.32 22.68
C SER A 355 4.10 -7.82 21.44
N VAL A 356 5.20 -8.47 21.06
CA VAL A 356 5.97 -8.13 19.85
C VAL A 356 5.80 -9.22 18.80
N SER A 357 5.64 -8.82 17.54
CA SER A 357 5.63 -9.76 16.42
C SER A 357 6.31 -9.21 15.18
N LEU A 358 7.02 -10.08 14.46
CA LEU A 358 7.66 -9.74 13.19
C LEU A 358 7.01 -10.49 12.03
N SER A 359 6.94 -9.85 10.85
CA SER A 359 6.49 -10.53 9.62
C SER A 359 7.68 -11.12 8.86
N VAL A 360 7.76 -12.45 8.76
CA VAL A 360 8.77 -13.18 7.97
C VAL A 360 8.04 -14.16 7.07
N GLY A 361 7.71 -13.74 5.84
CA GLY A 361 6.91 -14.55 4.90
C GLY A 361 7.60 -15.83 4.45
N PHE A 362 8.91 -15.76 4.21
CA PHE A 362 9.75 -16.84 3.70
C PHE A 362 11.23 -16.45 3.88
N VAL A 363 12.14 -17.42 3.84
CA VAL A 363 13.60 -17.21 4.03
C VAL A 363 14.43 -17.12 2.75
N ASP A 364 13.83 -17.41 1.59
CA ASP A 364 14.46 -17.28 0.28
C ASP A 364 14.87 -15.82 0.00
N GLU A 365 16.19 -15.56 -0.06
CA GLU A 365 16.72 -14.22 -0.29
C GLU A 365 16.51 -13.70 -1.73
N PRO A 366 16.76 -14.45 -2.81
CA PRO A 366 16.36 -14.08 -4.16
C PRO A 366 14.88 -13.67 -4.28
N MET A 367 13.97 -14.50 -3.77
CA MET A 367 12.53 -14.21 -3.71
C MET A 367 12.26 -12.94 -2.93
N TRP A 368 12.94 -12.74 -1.78
CA TRP A 368 12.75 -11.55 -0.97
C TRP A 368 13.21 -10.26 -1.68
N ARG A 369 14.36 -10.30 -2.37
CA ARG A 369 14.85 -9.18 -3.20
C ARG A 369 13.84 -8.83 -4.30
N SER A 370 13.18 -9.82 -4.88
CA SER A 370 12.14 -9.62 -5.89
C SER A 370 10.83 -9.07 -5.29
N VAL A 371 10.35 -9.61 -4.16
CA VAL A 371 9.04 -9.29 -3.58
C VAL A 371 9.01 -8.00 -2.76
N GLU A 372 9.98 -7.79 -1.86
CA GLU A 372 9.91 -6.75 -0.82
C GLU A 372 11.27 -6.16 -0.42
N SER A 373 12.15 -5.91 -1.39
CA SER A 373 13.52 -5.35 -1.21
C SER A 373 13.60 -4.04 -0.41
N GLY A 374 12.51 -3.25 -0.33
CA GLY A 374 12.45 -2.04 0.50
C GLY A 374 12.41 -2.29 2.03
N THR A 375 12.33 -3.55 2.45
CA THR A 375 12.30 -4.03 3.84
C THR A 375 13.66 -4.61 4.27
N PRO A 376 13.90 -4.93 5.55
CA PRO A 376 15.05 -5.76 5.94
C PRO A 376 14.95 -7.21 5.43
N SER A 377 16.08 -7.84 5.12
CA SER A 377 16.12 -9.24 4.67
C SER A 377 15.53 -10.21 5.70
N PRO A 378 15.06 -11.41 5.29
CA PRO A 378 14.50 -12.40 6.21
C PRO A 378 15.48 -12.76 7.32
N ARG A 379 16.77 -12.92 6.99
CA ARG A 379 17.84 -13.14 7.97
C ARG A 379 17.96 -12.01 8.99
N ARG A 380 17.89 -10.73 8.57
CA ARG A 380 17.92 -9.58 9.50
C ARG A 380 16.66 -9.48 10.37
N ARG A 381 15.50 -9.90 9.85
CA ARG A 381 14.26 -9.99 10.65
C ARG A 381 14.32 -11.12 11.67
N LEU A 382 14.84 -12.29 11.29
CA LEU A 382 15.07 -13.41 12.21
C LEU A 382 16.12 -13.08 13.27
N ASP A 383 17.18 -12.34 12.92
CA ASP A 383 18.14 -11.84 13.89
C ASP A 383 17.51 -10.89 14.91
N ALA A 384 16.57 -10.03 14.48
CA ALA A 384 15.79 -9.20 15.39
C ALA A 384 14.82 -10.00 16.26
N VAL A 385 14.20 -11.08 15.74
CA VAL A 385 13.42 -12.03 16.56
C VAL A 385 14.31 -12.61 17.66
N ARG A 386 15.50 -13.11 17.32
CA ARG A 386 16.47 -13.68 18.26
C ARG A 386 16.87 -12.67 19.34
N GLN A 387 17.31 -11.47 18.97
CA GLN A 387 17.68 -10.43 19.95
C GLN A 387 16.52 -10.01 20.86
N LEU A 388 15.28 -10.05 20.38
CA LEU A 388 14.08 -9.79 21.21
C LEU A 388 13.80 -10.97 22.16
N THR A 389 13.93 -12.22 21.72
CA THR A 389 13.80 -13.41 22.56
C THR A 389 14.91 -13.48 23.62
N ASP A 390 16.17 -13.24 23.24
CA ASP A 390 17.34 -13.17 24.13
C ASP A 390 17.15 -12.10 25.23
N ALA A 391 16.34 -11.07 24.97
CA ALA A 391 15.97 -10.01 25.91
C ALA A 391 14.71 -10.32 26.75
N GLY A 392 14.15 -11.54 26.65
CA GLY A 392 13.02 -12.03 27.44
C GLY A 392 11.63 -11.88 26.80
N PHE A 393 11.53 -11.43 25.54
CA PHE A 393 10.22 -11.30 24.88
C PHE A 393 9.73 -12.62 24.28
N GLN A 394 8.46 -12.93 24.51
CA GLN A 394 7.74 -13.97 23.77
C GLN A 394 7.37 -13.48 22.36
N VAL A 395 8.30 -13.58 21.42
CA VAL A 395 8.14 -13.05 20.05
C VAL A 395 7.28 -13.99 19.19
N GLY A 396 6.18 -13.45 18.65
CA GLY A 396 5.41 -14.11 17.60
C GLY A 396 5.95 -13.80 16.20
N VAL A 397 5.85 -14.74 15.26
CA VAL A 397 6.12 -14.46 13.84
C VAL A 397 4.86 -14.65 13.02
N LEU A 398 4.55 -13.65 12.19
CA LEU A 398 3.55 -13.77 11.14
C LEU A 398 4.27 -14.24 9.88
N MET A 399 4.02 -15.48 9.47
CA MET A 399 4.48 -15.98 8.17
C MET A 399 3.57 -15.36 7.11
N ALA A 400 3.92 -14.14 6.69
CA ALA A 400 3.04 -13.25 5.96
C ALA A 400 3.81 -12.30 5.00
N PRO A 401 3.47 -12.28 3.70
CA PRO A 401 2.51 -13.13 3.00
C PRO A 401 3.11 -14.50 2.61
N ILE A 402 2.32 -15.57 2.67
CA ILE A 402 2.66 -16.85 2.01
C ILE A 402 2.16 -16.79 0.56
N LEU A 403 3.05 -16.98 -0.41
CA LEU A 403 2.82 -16.73 -1.83
C LEU A 403 2.43 -18.02 -2.59
N PRO A 404 1.22 -18.10 -3.17
CA PRO A 404 0.74 -19.27 -3.91
C PRO A 404 1.68 -19.78 -5.01
N GLY A 405 2.13 -21.04 -4.94
CA GLY A 405 3.02 -21.64 -5.93
C GLY A 405 4.45 -21.07 -5.95
N LEU A 406 4.83 -20.26 -4.97
CA LEU A 406 6.16 -19.65 -4.84
C LEU A 406 6.83 -19.97 -3.51
N THR A 407 6.09 -19.82 -2.41
CA THR A 407 6.63 -19.97 -1.05
C THR A 407 5.72 -20.82 -0.15
N ASP A 408 4.88 -21.66 -0.79
CA ASP A 408 3.86 -22.51 -0.15
C ASP A 408 4.05 -24.01 -0.41
N THR A 409 5.14 -24.40 -1.08
CA THR A 409 5.64 -25.78 -1.13
C THR A 409 6.01 -26.27 0.27
N GLU A 410 5.93 -27.57 0.54
CA GLU A 410 6.31 -28.09 1.86
C GLU A 410 7.76 -27.74 2.24
N GLU A 411 8.71 -27.85 1.32
CA GLU A 411 10.11 -27.48 1.53
C GLU A 411 10.29 -25.99 1.91
N SER A 412 9.75 -25.06 1.12
CA SER A 412 9.81 -23.62 1.44
C SER A 412 9.12 -23.28 2.78
N ILE A 413 8.04 -23.99 3.14
CA ILE A 413 7.38 -23.82 4.44
C ILE A 413 8.26 -24.35 5.55
N GLU A 414 8.79 -25.58 5.42
CA GLU A 414 9.64 -26.22 6.41
C GLU A 414 10.90 -25.40 6.68
N ALA A 415 11.62 -24.98 5.64
CA ALA A 415 12.82 -24.16 5.76
C ALA A 415 12.53 -22.80 6.44
N THR A 416 11.39 -22.18 6.14
CA THR A 416 10.98 -20.92 6.78
C THR A 416 10.63 -21.13 8.26
N VAL A 417 9.86 -22.18 8.56
CA VAL A 417 9.41 -22.48 9.93
C VAL A 417 10.57 -22.94 10.82
N ALA A 418 11.49 -23.76 10.31
CA ALA A 418 12.72 -24.15 11.00
C ALA A 418 13.56 -22.92 11.36
N ALA A 419 13.73 -21.99 10.43
CA ALA A 419 14.48 -20.75 10.67
C ALA A 419 13.78 -19.80 11.67
N ILE A 420 12.44 -19.77 11.68
CA ILE A 420 11.64 -19.05 12.68
C ILE A 420 11.82 -19.65 14.08
N ALA A 421 11.81 -20.99 14.19
CA ALA A 421 12.04 -21.69 15.45
C ALA A 421 13.47 -21.52 15.97
N ALA A 422 14.48 -21.65 15.08
CA ALA A 422 15.89 -21.45 15.40
C ALA A 422 16.21 -20.00 15.82
N ALA A 423 15.39 -19.02 15.42
CA ALA A 423 15.46 -17.65 15.91
C ALA A 423 14.80 -17.43 17.29
N GLY A 424 14.25 -18.48 17.92
CA GLY A 424 13.62 -18.37 19.24
C GLY A 424 12.23 -17.74 19.24
N ALA A 425 11.49 -17.75 18.12
CA ALA A 425 10.09 -17.37 18.13
C ALA A 425 9.26 -18.34 18.97
N VAL A 426 8.23 -17.87 19.69
CA VAL A 426 7.34 -18.74 20.48
C VAL A 426 6.12 -19.23 19.71
N SER A 427 5.81 -18.61 18.57
CA SER A 427 4.66 -18.99 17.74
C SER A 427 4.81 -18.51 16.30
N VAL A 428 4.22 -19.25 15.36
CA VAL A 428 4.08 -18.85 13.96
C VAL A 428 2.61 -18.81 13.53
N THR A 429 2.19 -17.66 12.99
CA THR A 429 0.84 -17.46 12.44
C THR A 429 0.90 -17.39 10.91
N PRO A 430 0.38 -18.40 10.18
CA PRO A 430 0.35 -18.37 8.71
C PRO A 430 -0.69 -17.36 8.21
N LEU A 431 -0.28 -16.49 7.29
CA LEU A 431 -1.18 -15.61 6.54
C LEU A 431 -0.91 -15.75 5.03
N PRO A 432 -1.71 -16.57 4.32
CA PRO A 432 -1.72 -16.62 2.87
C PRO A 432 -1.98 -15.24 2.25
N LEU A 433 -1.38 -15.01 1.08
CA LEU A 433 -1.46 -13.75 0.36
C LEU A 433 -2.91 -13.23 0.18
N HIS A 434 -3.12 -11.96 0.49
CA HIS A 434 -4.40 -11.25 0.35
C HIS A 434 -4.25 -10.07 -0.62
N LEU A 435 -4.85 -10.16 -1.80
CA LEU A 435 -4.70 -9.17 -2.87
C LEU A 435 -5.94 -8.28 -3.01
N ARG A 436 -5.98 -7.20 -2.22
CA ARG A 436 -6.97 -6.13 -2.37
C ARG A 436 -6.83 -5.42 -3.74
N PRO A 437 -7.92 -4.83 -4.28
CA PRO A 437 -7.84 -3.94 -5.43
C PRO A 437 -6.77 -2.86 -5.25
N GLY A 438 -6.03 -2.56 -6.32
CA GLY A 438 -4.84 -1.72 -6.31
C GLY A 438 -3.55 -2.50 -6.08
N ALA A 439 -3.39 -3.14 -4.91
CA ALA A 439 -2.23 -3.99 -4.64
C ALA A 439 -2.18 -5.20 -5.58
N ARG A 440 -3.34 -5.72 -6.00
CA ARG A 440 -3.45 -6.82 -6.96
C ARG A 440 -2.82 -6.49 -8.32
N GLN A 441 -2.97 -5.26 -8.82
CA GLN A 441 -2.40 -4.83 -10.09
C GLN A 441 -0.87 -4.85 -10.03
N TRP A 442 -0.29 -4.34 -8.95
CA TRP A 442 1.16 -4.34 -8.71
C TRP A 442 1.73 -5.74 -8.58
N TYR A 443 1.10 -6.53 -7.72
CA TYR A 443 1.47 -7.93 -7.55
C TYR A 443 1.32 -8.72 -8.86
N ALA A 444 0.28 -8.46 -9.67
CA ALA A 444 0.10 -9.12 -10.96
C ALA A 444 1.13 -8.71 -12.02
N ALA A 445 1.60 -7.45 -12.03
CA ALA A 445 2.66 -7.00 -12.91
C ALA A 445 4.02 -7.61 -12.53
N TRP A 446 4.34 -7.61 -11.23
CA TRP A 446 5.49 -8.29 -10.65
C TRP A 446 5.46 -9.80 -10.96
N LEU A 447 4.36 -10.48 -10.64
CA LEU A 447 4.19 -11.92 -10.89
C LEU A 447 4.25 -12.24 -12.39
N ALA A 448 3.72 -11.38 -13.25
CA ALA A 448 3.81 -11.58 -14.69
C ALA A 448 5.26 -11.55 -15.18
N ARG A 449 6.08 -10.61 -14.68
CA ARG A 449 7.49 -10.46 -15.03
C ARG A 449 8.35 -11.62 -14.50
N GLU A 450 8.24 -11.89 -13.20
CA GLU A 450 9.16 -12.78 -12.47
C GLU A 450 8.73 -14.25 -12.55
N PHE A 451 7.41 -14.51 -12.57
CA PHE A 451 6.82 -15.85 -12.43
C PHE A 451 5.63 -16.06 -13.40
N PRO A 452 5.80 -15.85 -14.72
CA PRO A 452 4.71 -15.88 -15.71
C PRO A 452 3.87 -17.15 -15.70
N ARG A 453 4.52 -18.30 -15.45
CA ARG A 453 3.88 -19.63 -15.38
C ARG A 453 2.78 -19.71 -14.30
N LEU A 454 2.82 -18.84 -13.30
CA LEU A 454 1.83 -18.77 -12.23
C LEU A 454 0.69 -17.77 -12.50
N VAL A 455 0.79 -16.90 -13.51
CA VAL A 455 -0.26 -15.91 -13.82
C VAL A 455 -1.65 -16.56 -14.02
N PRO A 456 -1.81 -17.68 -14.75
CA PRO A 456 -3.11 -18.35 -14.87
C PRO A 456 -3.64 -18.85 -13.51
N ARG A 457 -2.77 -19.43 -12.68
CA ARG A 457 -3.09 -19.90 -11.33
C ARG A 457 -3.55 -18.75 -10.43
N TYR A 458 -2.84 -17.63 -10.42
CA TYR A 458 -3.24 -16.45 -9.64
C TYR A 458 -4.54 -15.81 -10.15
N ARG A 459 -4.79 -15.80 -11.47
CA ARG A 459 -6.09 -15.36 -12.01
C ARG A 459 -7.24 -16.23 -11.54
N ALA A 460 -7.07 -17.55 -11.50
CA ALA A 460 -8.07 -18.46 -10.94
C ALA A 460 -8.26 -18.24 -9.43
N LEU A 461 -7.16 -18.08 -8.68
CA LEU A 461 -7.17 -17.92 -7.22
C LEU A 461 -7.75 -16.58 -6.72
N PHE A 462 -7.59 -15.49 -7.47
CA PHE A 462 -8.02 -14.13 -7.10
C PHE A 462 -9.04 -13.51 -8.06
N GLY A 463 -9.64 -14.31 -8.96
CA GLY A 463 -10.57 -13.82 -9.98
C GLY A 463 -11.90 -13.30 -9.41
N THR A 464 -12.38 -13.89 -8.30
CA THR A 464 -13.68 -13.59 -7.68
C THR A 464 -13.58 -12.75 -6.41
N GLY A 465 -12.37 -12.44 -5.91
CA GLY A 465 -12.21 -11.80 -4.61
C GLY A 465 -10.78 -11.41 -4.26
N SER A 466 -10.61 -10.83 -3.07
CA SER A 466 -9.27 -10.44 -2.57
C SER A 466 -8.60 -11.54 -1.75
N TYR A 467 -9.39 -12.43 -1.17
CA TYR A 467 -8.94 -13.59 -0.40
C TYR A 467 -8.79 -14.81 -1.32
N LEU A 468 -7.83 -15.67 -1.00
CA LEU A 468 -7.73 -17.01 -1.58
C LEU A 468 -8.95 -17.88 -1.25
N PRO A 469 -9.27 -18.93 -2.04
CA PRO A 469 -10.33 -19.87 -1.71
C PRO A 469 -10.13 -20.50 -0.31
N GLN A 470 -11.21 -20.72 0.44
CA GLN A 470 -11.11 -21.23 1.82
C GLN A 470 -10.44 -22.61 1.93
N ALA A 471 -10.53 -23.44 0.88
CA ALA A 471 -9.81 -24.72 0.83
C ALA A 471 -8.29 -24.49 0.80
N TYR A 472 -7.82 -23.61 -0.10
CA TYR A 472 -6.41 -23.21 -0.22
C TYR A 472 -5.86 -22.61 1.08
N GLN A 473 -6.63 -21.72 1.72
CA GLN A 473 -6.24 -21.14 3.00
C GLN A 473 -6.08 -22.21 4.09
N ARG A 474 -7.01 -23.17 4.16
CA ARG A 474 -6.95 -24.29 5.13
C ARG A 474 -5.76 -25.20 4.87
N GLU A 475 -5.48 -25.53 3.61
CA GLU A 475 -4.35 -26.37 3.21
C GLU A 475 -3.00 -25.74 3.58
N VAL A 476 -2.73 -24.51 3.14
CA VAL A 476 -1.48 -23.80 3.47
C VAL A 476 -1.33 -23.62 4.99
N THR A 477 -2.42 -23.29 5.68
CA THR A 477 -2.44 -23.19 7.15
C THR A 477 -2.12 -24.53 7.82
N ALA A 478 -2.61 -25.66 7.27
CA ALA A 478 -2.30 -26.98 7.79
C ALA A 478 -0.82 -27.33 7.61
N ARG A 479 -0.25 -27.09 6.42
CA ARG A 479 1.19 -27.30 6.14
C ARG A 479 2.07 -26.55 7.14
N VAL A 480 1.84 -25.24 7.33
CA VAL A 480 2.60 -24.43 8.31
C VAL A 480 2.40 -24.93 9.74
N ARG A 481 1.21 -25.39 10.12
CA ARG A 481 0.96 -25.97 11.46
C ARG A 481 1.65 -27.33 11.68
N MET A 482 1.79 -28.15 10.65
CA MET A 482 2.53 -29.42 10.74
C MET A 482 4.03 -29.15 10.88
N ALA A 483 4.59 -28.28 10.05
CA ALA A 483 5.96 -27.79 10.19
C ALA A 483 6.20 -27.20 11.59
N ALA A 484 5.30 -26.32 12.07
CA ALA A 484 5.43 -25.69 13.38
C ALA A 484 5.52 -26.72 14.52
N ARG A 485 4.71 -27.79 14.46
CA ARG A 485 4.76 -28.91 15.41
C ARG A 485 6.07 -29.68 15.34
N ARG A 486 6.66 -29.90 14.15
CA ARG A 486 7.98 -30.54 14.00
C ARG A 486 9.09 -29.75 14.70
N HIS A 487 9.00 -28.42 14.66
CA HIS A 487 9.99 -27.50 15.25
C HIS A 487 9.62 -26.95 16.64
N GLY A 488 8.71 -27.60 17.37
CA GLY A 488 8.35 -27.20 18.74
C GLY A 488 7.58 -25.87 18.87
N LEU A 489 7.21 -25.23 17.75
CA LEU A 489 6.41 -24.01 17.74
C LEU A 489 4.95 -24.33 18.06
N HIS A 490 4.58 -24.13 19.32
CA HIS A 490 3.20 -24.33 19.76
C HIS A 490 2.26 -23.24 19.25
N ARG A 491 0.97 -23.60 19.19
CA ARG A 491 -0.10 -22.64 18.94
C ARG A 491 -0.25 -21.81 20.20
N ALA A 492 0.32 -20.60 20.20
CA ALA A 492 -0.10 -19.59 21.16
C ALA A 492 -1.63 -19.45 21.11
N GLY A 493 -2.29 -19.74 22.22
CA GLY A 493 -3.67 -19.37 22.45
C GLY A 493 -3.87 -17.86 22.28
N SER A 494 -5.12 -17.41 22.19
CA SER A 494 -5.51 -16.00 22.21
C SER A 494 -5.28 -15.38 23.59
N GLY A 495 -4.05 -15.47 24.08
CA GLY A 495 -3.73 -15.65 25.49
C GLY A 495 -2.23 -15.68 25.77
N GLU A 496 -1.41 -16.26 24.88
CA GLU A 496 -0.12 -16.84 25.29
C GLU A 496 1.15 -16.17 24.75
N ALA A 497 1.17 -15.49 23.60
CA ALA A 497 2.35 -14.72 23.14
C ALA A 497 2.43 -13.34 23.84
N ARG A 498 2.31 -13.36 25.16
CA ARG A 498 1.68 -12.28 25.95
C ARG A 498 2.21 -12.20 27.38
N GLN A 499 3.13 -13.06 27.81
CA GLN A 499 3.78 -12.93 29.11
C GLN A 499 5.28 -12.82 28.88
N VAL A 500 5.92 -11.74 29.34
CA VAL A 500 7.33 -11.90 29.70
C VAL A 500 7.32 -12.85 30.87
N THR A 501 7.87 -14.06 30.69
CA THR A 501 8.15 -14.94 31.82
C THR A 501 9.03 -14.13 32.77
N PRO A 502 8.65 -13.95 34.06
CA PRO A 502 9.52 -13.27 35.00
C PRO A 502 10.86 -14.00 34.98
N THR A 503 11.88 -13.32 34.48
CA THR A 503 13.24 -13.71 34.80
C THR A 503 13.38 -13.38 36.28
N ASP A 504 13.81 -14.36 37.07
CA ASP A 504 14.30 -14.11 38.42
C ASP A 504 15.53 -13.20 38.30
N VAL A 505 15.29 -11.90 38.17
CA VAL A 505 16.25 -10.88 38.57
C VAL A 505 16.39 -11.09 40.07
N PRO A 506 17.55 -11.54 40.59
CA PRO A 506 17.74 -11.64 42.02
C PRO A 506 17.39 -10.29 42.61
N ALA A 507 16.51 -10.26 43.61
CA ALA A 507 16.21 -9.03 44.30
C ALA A 507 17.55 -8.37 44.68
N PRO A 508 17.75 -7.07 44.43
CA PRO A 508 18.98 -6.42 44.83
C PRO A 508 19.15 -6.69 46.32
N VAL A 509 20.29 -7.27 46.70
CA VAL A 509 20.57 -7.59 48.09
C VAL A 509 20.49 -6.27 48.84
N VAL A 510 19.42 -6.10 49.62
CA VAL A 510 19.30 -4.98 50.54
C VAL A 510 20.29 -5.27 51.64
N GLU A 511 21.52 -4.77 51.49
CA GLU A 511 22.43 -4.60 52.61
C GLU A 511 21.75 -3.64 53.57
N GLN A 512 21.04 -4.25 54.52
CA GLN A 512 20.39 -3.58 55.62
C GLN A 512 21.50 -3.05 56.52
N LEU A 513 21.92 -1.81 56.26
CA LEU A 513 22.83 -1.05 57.10
C LEU A 513 22.33 -1.13 58.53
N THR A 514 23.02 -1.95 59.32
CA THR A 514 22.71 -2.18 60.72
C THR A 514 23.26 -0.98 61.48
N LEU A 515 22.35 -0.17 62.03
CA LEU A 515 22.72 0.92 62.92
C LEU A 515 23.21 0.34 64.25
N LEU A 516 24.53 0.27 64.40
CA LEU A 516 25.28 0.20 65.66
C LEU A 516 26.52 1.10 65.55
#